data_AF-A0AAD9EUW5-F1
#
_entry.id   AF-A0AAD9EUW5-F1
#
_cell.length_a   1.000
_cell.length_b   1.000
_cell.length_c   1.000
_cell.angle_alpha   90.00
_cell.angle_beta   90.00
_cell.angle_gamma   90.00
#
_symmetry.space_group_name_H-M   'P 1'
#
loop_
_entity.id
_entity.type
_entity.pdbx_description
1 polymer ?
#
loop_
_entity_poly.entity_id
_entity_poly.type
_entity_poly.pdbx_seq_one_letter_code
_entity_poly.pdbx_strand_id
1 'polypeptide(L)'
;MSHRVPHSSYKKMFGGEKVATRRTYSSRQFSSPVRSTRVSYGLSSAPTMYATKTQRIRGSAAMSRLSSDNLDFSLSEAINSEFMMNRTNEKVQMQSLNDRFANYIDKVRFLEQQNKIMLAELEQLRGKGTSRLGDLYEGEMRELRHQVDQLTNDKARVEVYRDNLADDIDRLREKLQDETSQREEAEHSMQSFRQDVDNATLARLDLERKIESLQDEINFLKKLHDEEMLEMQTQIQQQHHVQVDMEMVKPDLTGALRDVRLQYENLASKNLHESEDWYKSKFADLTEASARNNEGLRVAKQEANDYRRQVQSLTCEVDSLKGINESLERQMSELEENFSLENGGYQDTVGHLEEDIHNMKDEMARHLREYQDLLNVKMALDIEIATYRKLLEGEENRITPMPNFSSLNLRETIMDSQTNFEATKIKKVLIKTIETKDGQVINESTQNHDEME
;
A
#
# COMPACT_ATOMS: atom_id res chain seq x y z
N MET A 1 -57.99 51.20 3.46
CA MET A 1 -58.16 49.76 3.73
C MET A 1 -56.98 49.04 3.09
N SER A 2 -56.07 48.43 3.85
CA SER A 2 -56.21 47.16 4.60
C SER A 2 -56.10 45.93 3.70
N HIS A 3 -54.93 45.28 3.72
CA HIS A 3 -54.82 43.83 3.81
C HIS A 3 -53.53 43.46 4.57
N ARG A 4 -53.58 42.39 5.37
CA ARG A 4 -52.45 41.81 6.10
C ARG A 4 -52.16 40.40 5.58
N VAL A 5 -50.86 40.11 5.48
CA VAL A 5 -50.12 38.84 5.66
C VAL A 5 -50.93 37.56 5.97
N PRO A 6 -50.43 36.41 5.48
CA PRO A 6 -49.81 35.47 6.42
C PRO A 6 -48.37 35.06 6.07
N HIS A 7 -47.58 34.69 7.08
CA HIS A 7 -46.19 34.23 6.97
C HIS A 7 -46.09 32.72 6.74
N SER A 8 -45.11 32.29 5.94
CA SER A 8 -44.29 31.10 6.21
C SER A 8 -42.94 31.28 5.48
N SER A 9 -41.73 31.18 6.06
CA SER A 9 -41.17 30.45 7.22
C SER A 9 -40.50 29.11 6.92
N TYR A 10 -39.47 29.11 6.06
CA TYR A 10 -38.37 28.15 6.18
C TYR A 10 -37.01 28.80 5.90
N LYS A 11 -36.15 28.90 6.93
CA LYS A 11 -34.75 29.33 6.80
C LYS A 11 -33.88 28.69 7.91
N LYS A 12 -33.29 27.53 7.60
CA LYS A 12 -32.09 26.99 8.25
C LYS A 12 -31.11 26.62 7.13
N MET A 13 -29.93 27.23 7.01
CA MET A 13 -28.79 27.22 7.94
C MET A 13 -28.00 25.90 7.88
N PHE A 14 -27.18 25.75 6.83
CA PHE A 14 -25.97 24.91 6.82
C PHE A 14 -24.85 25.67 6.10
N GLY A 15 -24.37 26.74 6.72
CA GLY A 15 -23.08 27.35 6.40
C GLY A 15 -22.07 26.90 7.45
N GLY A 16 -21.02 26.19 7.03
CA GLY A 16 -19.98 25.67 7.92
C GLY A 16 -18.65 26.37 7.70
N GLU A 17 -18.38 27.45 8.43
CA GLU A 17 -17.05 28.08 8.43
C GLU A 17 -16.01 27.13 9.04
N LYS A 18 -15.10 26.62 8.20
CA LYS A 18 -13.91 25.90 8.69
C LYS A 18 -12.84 26.90 9.11
N VAL A 19 -12.83 27.25 10.40
CA VAL A 19 -11.78 28.10 11.00
C VAL A 19 -10.42 27.40 10.89
N ALA A 20 -9.52 27.96 10.08
CA ALA A 20 -8.16 27.46 9.91
C ALA A 20 -7.33 27.66 11.19
N THR A 21 -7.17 26.61 11.99
CA THR A 21 -6.39 26.66 13.24
C THR A 21 -4.90 26.47 12.98
N ARG A 22 -4.22 27.58 12.68
CA ARG A 22 -2.77 27.66 12.47
C ARG A 22 -1.99 27.22 13.72
N ARG A 23 -1.51 25.96 13.76
CA ARG A 23 -0.69 25.43 14.84
C ARG A 23 0.80 25.52 14.49
N THR A 24 1.52 26.42 15.16
CA THR A 24 2.99 26.49 15.12
C THR A 24 3.59 25.36 15.96
N TYR A 25 4.41 24.50 15.34
CA TYR A 25 5.22 23.52 16.06
C TYR A 25 6.44 24.20 16.70
N SER A 26 6.74 23.88 17.96
CA SER A 26 7.84 24.50 18.72
C SER A 26 9.06 23.59 18.75
N SER A 27 10.25 24.16 18.56
CA SER A 27 11.49 23.41 18.35
C SER A 27 12.28 23.14 19.64
N ARG A 28 12.56 21.86 19.93
CA ARG A 28 13.57 21.36 20.90
C ARG A 28 13.25 21.75 22.37
N GLN A 29 13.81 21.15 23.42
CA GLN A 29 14.98 20.30 23.62
C GLN A 29 14.65 19.22 24.69
N PHE A 30 15.42 18.12 24.76
CA PHE A 30 15.44 17.27 25.96
C PHE A 30 16.86 16.84 26.30
N SER A 31 17.29 17.10 27.54
CA SER A 31 18.63 16.80 28.04
C SER A 31 18.66 15.45 28.77
N SER A 32 19.63 14.59 28.45
CA SER A 32 19.83 13.31 29.15
C SER A 32 20.64 13.48 30.45
N PRO A 33 20.20 12.95 31.60
CA PRO A 33 20.94 13.01 32.85
C PRO A 33 21.97 11.88 32.97
N VAL A 34 23.22 12.23 33.30
CA VAL A 34 24.29 11.26 33.58
C VAL A 34 24.04 10.54 34.91
N ARG A 35 24.14 9.21 34.95
CA ARG A 35 24.13 8.43 36.20
C ARG A 35 25.30 7.44 36.30
N SER A 36 26.34 7.85 37.03
CA SER A 36 27.42 6.95 37.47
C SER A 36 26.94 6.00 38.57
N THR A 37 27.46 4.78 38.59
CA THR A 37 27.45 3.91 39.79
C THR A 37 28.77 3.14 39.89
N ARG A 38 29.44 3.22 41.05
CA ARG A 38 30.45 2.23 41.50
C ARG A 38 29.66 1.00 42.03
N VAL A 39 30.15 -0.23 42.16
CA VAL A 39 31.31 -0.81 42.87
C VAL A 39 31.43 -2.30 42.48
N SER A 40 32.42 -3.10 42.90
CA SER A 40 33.90 -3.03 42.80
C SER A 40 34.47 -4.37 43.36
N TYR A 41 35.80 -4.49 43.49
CA TYR A 41 36.59 -5.54 44.20
C TYR A 41 36.32 -7.04 43.90
N GLY A 42 37.39 -7.80 43.60
CA GLY A 42 37.32 -9.24 43.35
C GLY A 42 38.66 -9.90 42.98
N LEU A 43 39.75 -9.60 43.69
CA LEU A 43 41.06 -10.25 43.48
C LEU A 43 41.16 -11.58 44.23
N SER A 44 41.56 -12.64 43.55
CA SER A 44 42.17 -13.82 44.18
C SER A 44 43.16 -14.50 43.21
N SER A 45 44.26 -15.03 43.75
CA SER A 45 45.27 -15.78 42.98
C SER A 45 45.39 -17.20 43.52
N ALA A 46 45.67 -18.18 42.65
CA ALA A 46 46.00 -19.54 43.05
C ALA A 46 47.45 -19.89 42.64
N PRO A 47 48.33 -20.28 43.58
CA PRO A 47 49.70 -20.69 43.26
C PRO A 47 49.75 -22.16 42.80
N THR A 48 50.67 -22.48 41.89
CA THR A 48 51.03 -23.87 41.54
C THR A 48 52.24 -24.29 42.37
N MET A 49 52.25 -25.53 42.88
CA MET A 49 53.38 -26.10 43.62
C MET A 49 53.87 -27.41 42.99
N TYR A 50 55.19 -27.62 43.14
CA TYR A 50 56.00 -28.63 42.47
C TYR A 50 55.58 -30.09 42.71
N ALA A 51 55.71 -30.91 41.67
CA ALA A 51 55.67 -32.37 41.75
C ALA A 51 57.08 -32.95 41.52
N THR A 52 57.76 -33.37 42.59
CA THR A 52 59.05 -34.07 42.51
C THR A 52 58.84 -35.55 42.24
N LYS A 53 59.56 -36.11 41.26
CA LYS A 53 59.54 -37.56 40.97
C LYS A 53 60.90 -38.19 41.28
N THR A 54 60.89 -39.28 42.02
CA THR A 54 62.09 -40.00 42.46
C THR A 54 62.56 -41.01 41.41
N GLN A 55 63.88 -41.25 41.33
CA GLN A 55 64.41 -42.43 40.66
C GLN A 55 65.71 -42.91 41.34
N ARG A 56 65.91 -44.24 41.38
CA ARG A 56 67.05 -44.91 42.04
C ARG A 56 68.22 -45.07 41.07
N ILE A 57 69.45 -45.00 41.59
CA ILE A 57 70.63 -45.69 41.01
C ILE A 57 71.32 -46.49 42.12
N ARG A 58 72.06 -47.54 41.73
CA ARG A 58 72.61 -48.60 42.59
C ARG A 58 74.04 -48.94 42.13
N GLY A 59 75.02 -48.83 43.02
CA GLY A 59 76.39 -49.34 42.85
C GLY A 59 77.38 -48.56 43.72
N SER A 60 78.34 -49.10 44.48
CA SER A 60 79.09 -50.38 44.52
C SER A 60 80.53 -50.31 43.96
N ALA A 61 81.40 -49.55 44.63
CA ALA A 61 82.87 -49.60 44.57
C ALA A 61 83.42 -48.85 45.81
N ALA A 62 84.62 -49.11 46.35
CA ALA A 62 85.44 -50.33 46.39
C ALA A 62 86.36 -50.26 47.63
N MET A 63 86.80 -51.39 48.19
CA MET A 63 87.61 -51.43 49.41
C MET A 63 89.09 -51.09 49.14
N SER A 64 89.63 -50.08 49.84
CA SER A 64 91.09 -49.91 50.01
C SER A 64 91.56 -50.65 51.27
N ARG A 65 92.76 -51.25 51.24
CA ARG A 65 93.25 -52.16 52.30
C ARG A 65 94.41 -51.57 53.10
N LEU A 66 94.24 -51.62 54.42
CA LEU A 66 95.24 -51.94 55.45
C LEU A 66 96.55 -51.14 55.53
N SER A 67 96.76 -50.53 56.69
CA SER A 67 97.99 -50.72 57.49
C SER A 67 97.60 -50.80 58.96
N SER A 68 98.35 -51.56 59.75
CA SER A 68 98.01 -51.91 61.14
C SER A 68 98.71 -50.99 62.13
N ASP A 69 98.03 -50.54 63.19
CA ASP A 69 98.31 -51.06 64.55
C ASP A 69 97.43 -50.44 65.64
N ASN A 70 97.29 -51.19 66.74
CA ASN A 70 96.54 -50.91 67.97
C ASN A 70 95.01 -51.09 67.89
N LEU A 71 94.49 -51.90 68.83
CA LEU A 71 93.07 -52.21 68.99
C LEU A 71 92.50 -51.43 70.18
N ASP A 72 91.62 -50.46 69.91
CA ASP A 72 90.73 -49.88 70.94
C ASP A 72 89.31 -50.44 70.76
N PHE A 73 88.91 -51.30 71.69
CA PHE A 73 87.57 -51.89 71.71
C PHE A 73 86.49 -50.94 72.22
N SER A 74 86.85 -49.88 72.97
CA SER A 74 85.86 -48.96 73.55
C SER A 74 85.15 -48.11 72.49
N LEU A 75 85.87 -47.70 71.45
CA LEU A 75 85.32 -46.87 70.37
C LEU A 75 84.35 -47.63 69.46
N SER A 76 84.55 -48.94 69.29
CA SER A 76 83.76 -49.77 68.35
C SER A 76 82.31 -49.98 68.81
N GLU A 77 82.08 -50.11 70.13
CA GLU A 77 80.73 -50.33 70.68
C GLU A 77 79.90 -49.03 70.76
N ALA A 78 80.56 -47.89 70.97
CA ALA A 78 79.96 -46.57 70.79
C ALA A 78 79.46 -46.38 69.34
N ILE A 79 80.31 -46.63 68.34
CA ILE A 79 79.94 -46.51 66.93
C ILE A 79 78.79 -47.47 66.54
N ASN A 80 78.77 -48.70 67.06
CA ASN A 80 77.70 -49.66 66.77
C ASN A 80 76.34 -49.26 67.42
N SER A 81 76.37 -48.70 68.62
CA SER A 81 75.16 -48.20 69.29
C SER A 81 74.63 -46.91 68.63
N GLU A 82 75.50 -45.98 68.21
CA GLU A 82 75.12 -44.85 67.37
C GLU A 82 74.54 -45.29 66.02
N PHE A 83 75.16 -46.28 65.36
CA PHE A 83 74.65 -46.83 64.09
C PHE A 83 73.24 -47.41 64.25
N MET A 84 72.98 -48.15 65.33
CA MET A 84 71.65 -48.67 65.63
C MET A 84 70.63 -47.58 65.96
N MET A 85 71.02 -46.54 66.72
CA MET A 85 70.19 -45.36 67.00
C MET A 85 69.86 -44.59 65.71
N ASN A 86 70.83 -44.40 64.83
CA ASN A 86 70.64 -43.72 63.55
C ASN A 86 69.73 -44.54 62.62
N ARG A 87 69.86 -45.87 62.61
CA ARG A 87 69.01 -46.75 61.80
C ARG A 87 67.58 -46.90 62.33
N THR A 88 67.35 -46.76 63.64
CA THR A 88 65.98 -46.65 64.19
C THR A 88 65.36 -45.28 63.91
N ASN A 89 66.12 -44.20 64.05
CA ASN A 89 65.68 -42.85 63.67
C ASN A 89 65.35 -42.76 62.17
N GLU A 90 66.22 -43.27 61.29
CA GLU A 90 65.96 -43.37 59.85
C GLU A 90 64.70 -44.19 59.56
N LYS A 91 64.50 -45.33 60.24
CA LYS A 91 63.27 -46.13 60.12
C LYS A 91 62.02 -45.36 60.53
N VAL A 92 62.06 -44.57 61.62
CA VAL A 92 60.93 -43.74 62.09
C VAL A 92 60.66 -42.56 61.14
N GLN A 93 61.71 -41.94 60.58
CA GLN A 93 61.57 -40.92 59.54
C GLN A 93 60.96 -41.51 58.26
N MET A 94 61.43 -42.67 57.80
CA MET A 94 60.86 -43.39 56.66
C MET A 94 59.42 -43.85 56.93
N GLN A 95 59.07 -44.20 58.16
CA GLN A 95 57.69 -44.54 58.53
C GLN A 95 56.78 -43.30 58.48
N SER A 96 57.14 -42.20 59.15
CA SER A 96 56.35 -40.96 59.11
C SER A 96 56.25 -40.34 57.70
N LEU A 97 57.28 -40.52 56.86
CA LEU A 97 57.24 -40.16 55.45
C LEU A 97 56.28 -41.05 54.65
N ASN A 98 56.26 -42.37 54.90
CA ASN A 98 55.30 -43.30 54.30
C ASN A 98 53.85 -43.03 54.76
N ASP A 99 53.64 -42.72 56.04
CA ASP A 99 52.32 -42.35 56.57
C ASP A 99 51.84 -41.04 55.92
N ARG A 100 52.75 -40.09 55.68
CA ARG A 100 52.46 -38.87 54.92
C ARG A 100 52.17 -39.16 53.44
N PHE A 101 52.87 -40.10 52.81
CA PHE A 101 52.56 -40.55 51.44
C PHE A 101 51.22 -41.28 51.35
N ALA A 102 50.83 -42.09 52.34
CA ALA A 102 49.51 -42.72 52.38
C ALA A 102 48.40 -41.67 52.42
N ASN A 103 48.51 -40.68 53.31
CA ASN A 103 47.60 -39.54 53.38
C ASN A 103 47.53 -38.74 52.04
N TYR A 104 48.67 -38.58 51.34
CA TYR A 104 48.67 -37.97 50.01
C TYR A 104 47.98 -38.85 48.95
N ILE A 105 48.19 -40.17 48.96
CA ILE A 105 47.55 -41.11 48.03
C ILE A 105 46.03 -41.12 48.23
N ASP A 106 45.56 -41.15 49.47
CA ASP A 106 44.12 -41.11 49.74
C ASP A 106 43.51 -39.73 49.46
N LYS A 107 44.27 -38.64 49.62
CA LYS A 107 43.84 -37.30 49.16
C LYS A 107 43.78 -37.20 47.63
N VAL A 108 44.73 -37.81 46.91
CA VAL A 108 44.69 -37.89 45.44
C VAL A 108 43.48 -38.72 44.99
N ARG A 109 43.26 -39.91 45.56
CA ARG A 109 42.08 -40.74 45.27
C ARG A 109 40.76 -40.02 45.53
N PHE A 110 40.65 -39.26 46.62
CA PHE A 110 39.49 -38.43 46.90
C PHE A 110 39.27 -37.36 45.82
N LEU A 111 40.34 -36.69 45.37
CA LEU A 111 40.27 -35.69 44.31
C LEU A 111 39.99 -36.31 42.92
N GLU A 112 40.53 -37.49 42.62
CA GLU A 112 40.21 -38.28 41.42
C GLU A 112 38.74 -38.69 41.41
N GLN A 113 38.20 -39.15 42.54
CA GLN A 113 36.79 -39.49 42.70
C GLN A 113 35.89 -38.25 42.58
N GLN A 114 36.27 -37.13 43.20
CA GLN A 114 35.55 -35.87 43.09
C GLN A 114 35.54 -35.33 41.65
N ASN A 115 36.70 -35.34 40.96
CA ASN A 115 36.80 -34.98 39.55
C ASN A 115 35.96 -35.91 38.67
N LYS A 116 35.94 -37.22 38.94
CA LYS A 116 35.10 -38.18 38.21
C LYS A 116 33.59 -37.92 38.40
N ILE A 117 33.18 -37.49 39.59
CA ILE A 117 31.79 -37.06 39.85
C ILE A 117 31.48 -35.77 39.08
N MET A 118 32.35 -34.76 39.16
CA MET A 118 32.17 -33.48 38.45
C MET A 118 32.17 -33.64 36.91
N LEU A 119 32.97 -34.55 36.36
CA LEU A 119 32.94 -34.88 34.93
C LEU A 119 31.63 -35.57 34.52
N ALA A 120 31.10 -36.47 35.35
CA ALA A 120 29.79 -37.10 35.10
C ALA A 120 28.63 -36.09 35.23
N GLU A 121 28.73 -35.14 36.16
CA GLU A 121 27.76 -34.06 36.32
C GLU A 121 27.81 -33.07 35.14
N LEU A 122 29.00 -32.69 34.67
CA LEU A 122 29.19 -31.88 33.47
C LEU A 122 28.63 -32.55 32.21
N GLU A 123 28.89 -33.84 32.00
CA GLU A 123 28.33 -34.56 30.84
C GLU A 123 26.80 -34.69 30.95
N GLN A 124 26.27 -34.92 32.16
CA GLN A 124 24.82 -34.93 32.39
C GLN A 124 24.17 -33.58 32.11
N LEU A 125 24.83 -32.47 32.45
CA LEU A 125 24.34 -31.12 32.16
C LEU A 125 24.44 -30.80 30.66
N ARG A 126 25.56 -31.14 30.03
CA ARG A 126 25.78 -30.96 28.58
C ARG A 126 24.78 -31.75 27.74
N GLY A 127 24.47 -32.99 28.13
CA GLY A 127 23.44 -33.83 27.50
C GLY A 127 21.99 -33.45 27.82
N LYS A 128 21.73 -32.42 28.63
CA LYS A 128 20.37 -31.94 28.98
C LYS A 128 20.11 -30.47 28.62
N GLY A 129 21.14 -29.72 28.26
CA GLY A 129 21.02 -28.32 27.83
C GLY A 129 20.65 -28.15 26.36
N THR A 130 19.96 -27.05 26.04
CA THR A 130 19.69 -26.51 24.69
C THR A 130 18.73 -27.28 23.79
N SER A 131 19.00 -28.53 23.37
CA SER A 131 18.31 -29.20 22.23
C SER A 131 16.80 -28.99 22.22
N ARG A 132 16.08 -29.49 23.25
CA ARG A 132 14.61 -29.53 23.27
C ARG A 132 13.93 -28.16 23.11
N LEU A 133 14.60 -27.06 23.44
CA LEU A 133 14.06 -25.71 23.24
C LEU A 133 14.35 -25.20 21.82
N GLY A 134 15.52 -25.52 21.26
CA GLY A 134 15.82 -25.31 19.84
C GLY A 134 14.89 -26.12 18.93
N ASP A 135 14.67 -27.40 19.25
CA ASP A 135 13.78 -28.31 18.51
C ASP A 135 12.33 -27.76 18.42
N LEU A 136 11.86 -27.06 19.47
CA LEU A 136 10.56 -26.40 19.50
C LEU A 136 10.54 -25.12 18.65
N TYR A 137 11.52 -24.23 18.81
CA TYR A 137 11.59 -22.99 18.01
C TYR A 137 11.87 -23.26 16.53
N GLU A 138 12.59 -24.33 16.17
CA GLU A 138 12.73 -24.75 14.78
C GLU A 138 11.40 -25.29 14.22
N GLY A 139 10.62 -26.01 15.03
CA GLY A 139 9.26 -26.41 14.71
C GLY A 139 8.34 -25.20 14.44
N GLU A 140 8.34 -24.22 15.34
CA GLU A 140 7.58 -22.96 15.19
C GLU A 140 8.03 -22.16 13.95
N MET A 141 9.34 -22.03 13.70
CA MET A 141 9.86 -21.39 12.48
C MET A 141 9.47 -22.13 11.21
N ARG A 142 9.43 -23.46 11.22
CA ARG A 142 9.03 -24.28 10.06
C ARG A 142 7.54 -24.14 9.77
N GLU A 143 6.71 -24.11 10.81
CA GLU A 143 5.27 -23.85 10.71
C GLU A 143 4.97 -22.42 10.21
N LEU A 144 5.63 -21.41 10.76
CA LEU A 144 5.48 -20.02 10.31
C LEU A 144 5.90 -19.84 8.85
N ARG A 145 6.99 -20.47 8.40
CA ARG A 145 7.38 -20.49 6.98
C ARG A 145 6.31 -21.15 6.12
N HIS A 146 5.78 -22.29 6.54
CA HIS A 146 4.71 -22.98 5.82
C HIS A 146 3.42 -22.12 5.71
N GLN A 147 3.08 -21.37 6.75
CA GLN A 147 1.95 -20.43 6.72
C GLN A 147 2.21 -19.24 5.78
N VAL A 148 3.44 -18.72 5.71
CA VAL A 148 3.83 -17.69 4.73
C VAL A 148 3.74 -18.23 3.29
N ASP A 149 4.19 -19.46 3.04
CA ASP A 149 4.06 -20.12 1.73
C ASP A 149 2.59 -20.31 1.33
N GLN A 150 1.75 -20.79 2.26
CA GLN A 150 0.30 -20.93 2.05
C GLN A 150 -0.36 -19.59 1.73
N LEU A 151 -0.12 -18.55 2.55
CA LEU A 151 -0.69 -17.21 2.35
C LEU A 151 -0.21 -16.57 1.04
N THR A 152 1.04 -16.83 0.62
CA THR A 152 1.57 -16.33 -0.66
C THR A 152 0.89 -16.99 -1.85
N ASN A 153 0.65 -18.31 -1.79
CA ASN A 153 -0.08 -19.05 -2.82
C ASN A 153 -1.57 -18.65 -2.87
N ASP A 154 -2.21 -18.52 -1.71
CA ASP A 154 -3.59 -18.05 -1.60
C ASP A 154 -3.76 -16.61 -2.11
N LYS A 155 -2.82 -15.72 -1.80
CA LYS A 155 -2.75 -14.37 -2.37
C LYS A 155 -2.67 -14.43 -3.90
N ALA A 156 -1.71 -15.18 -4.45
CA ALA A 156 -1.54 -15.30 -5.90
C ALA A 156 -2.80 -15.85 -6.60
N ARG A 157 -3.49 -16.82 -5.99
CA ARG A 157 -4.78 -17.34 -6.48
C ARG A 157 -5.88 -16.27 -6.47
N VAL A 158 -5.94 -15.43 -5.43
CA VAL A 158 -6.91 -14.33 -5.34
C VAL A 158 -6.59 -13.20 -6.31
N GLU A 159 -5.31 -12.89 -6.55
CA GLU A 159 -4.88 -11.90 -7.55
C GLU A 159 -5.24 -12.35 -8.96
N VAL A 160 -4.97 -13.62 -9.34
CA VAL A 160 -5.42 -14.18 -10.62
C VAL A 160 -6.96 -14.17 -10.73
N TYR A 161 -7.70 -14.43 -9.65
CA TYR A 161 -9.17 -14.36 -9.69
C TYR A 161 -9.69 -12.91 -9.84
N ARG A 162 -9.07 -11.93 -9.18
CA ARG A 162 -9.33 -10.50 -9.36
C ARG A 162 -9.11 -10.09 -10.82
N ASP A 163 -8.02 -10.52 -11.42
CA ASP A 163 -7.64 -10.09 -12.78
C ASP A 163 -8.56 -10.71 -13.83
N ASN A 164 -8.95 -11.99 -13.68
CA ASN A 164 -10.00 -12.60 -14.50
C ASN A 164 -11.35 -11.87 -14.38
N LEU A 165 -11.74 -11.41 -13.19
CA LEU A 165 -12.96 -10.64 -12.99
C LEU A 165 -12.87 -9.22 -13.59
N ALA A 166 -11.68 -8.60 -13.59
CA ALA A 166 -11.47 -7.32 -14.26
C ALA A 166 -11.62 -7.47 -15.79
N ASP A 167 -10.98 -8.47 -16.37
CA ASP A 167 -11.12 -8.88 -17.77
C ASP A 167 -12.60 -9.11 -18.15
N ASP A 168 -13.37 -9.84 -17.33
CA ASP A 168 -14.80 -10.07 -17.60
C ASP A 168 -15.67 -8.81 -17.42
N ILE A 169 -15.32 -7.91 -16.50
CA ILE A 169 -15.98 -6.60 -16.38
C ILE A 169 -15.74 -5.74 -17.63
N ASP A 170 -14.52 -5.72 -18.15
CA ASP A 170 -14.20 -4.91 -19.34
C ASP A 170 -14.79 -5.51 -20.62
N ARG A 171 -14.81 -6.84 -20.78
CA ARG A 171 -15.58 -7.54 -21.84
C ARG A 171 -17.09 -7.26 -21.76
N LEU A 172 -17.64 -7.03 -20.57
CA LEU A 172 -19.05 -6.65 -20.38
C LEU A 172 -19.30 -5.16 -20.67
N ARG A 173 -18.32 -4.29 -20.39
CA ARG A 173 -18.37 -2.86 -20.77
C ARG A 173 -18.32 -2.67 -22.28
N GLU A 174 -17.41 -3.36 -22.96
CA GLU A 174 -17.29 -3.38 -24.43
C GLU A 174 -18.62 -3.79 -25.07
N LYS A 175 -19.19 -4.93 -24.67
CA LYS A 175 -20.50 -5.39 -25.16
C LYS A 175 -21.65 -4.43 -24.85
N LEU A 176 -21.66 -3.79 -23.67
CA LEU A 176 -22.67 -2.79 -23.34
C LEU A 176 -22.57 -1.55 -24.23
N GLN A 177 -21.34 -1.15 -24.61
CA GLN A 177 -21.11 -0.06 -25.54
C GLN A 177 -21.56 -0.44 -26.97
N ASP A 178 -21.24 -1.64 -27.44
CA ASP A 178 -21.67 -2.15 -28.76
C ASP A 178 -23.21 -2.25 -28.86
N GLU A 179 -23.88 -2.81 -27.86
CA GLU A 179 -25.35 -2.88 -27.79
C GLU A 179 -25.98 -1.48 -27.71
N THR A 180 -25.34 -0.53 -27.02
CA THR A 180 -25.81 0.87 -26.97
C THR A 180 -25.69 1.53 -28.34
N SER A 181 -24.57 1.34 -29.05
CA SER A 181 -24.37 1.86 -30.41
C SER A 181 -25.35 1.26 -31.42
N GLN A 182 -25.61 -0.05 -31.34
CA GLN A 182 -26.59 -0.74 -32.19
C GLN A 182 -28.02 -0.24 -31.91
N ARG A 183 -28.37 -0.02 -30.64
CA ARG A 183 -29.66 0.59 -30.26
C ARG A 183 -29.80 2.00 -30.83
N GLU A 184 -28.75 2.81 -30.80
CA GLU A 184 -28.77 4.19 -31.33
C GLU A 184 -28.87 4.22 -32.86
N GLU A 185 -28.19 3.32 -33.57
CA GLU A 185 -28.35 3.15 -35.02
C GLU A 185 -29.77 2.68 -35.39
N ALA A 186 -30.35 1.77 -34.62
CA ALA A 186 -31.73 1.30 -34.80
C ALA A 186 -32.77 2.39 -34.50
N GLU A 187 -32.57 3.20 -33.45
CA GLU A 187 -33.43 4.34 -33.10
C GLU A 187 -33.35 5.44 -34.17
N HIS A 188 -32.15 5.76 -34.67
CA HIS A 188 -31.96 6.68 -35.80
C HIS A 188 -32.66 6.17 -37.07
N SER A 189 -32.50 4.89 -37.40
CA SER A 189 -33.14 4.26 -38.55
C SER A 189 -34.67 4.27 -38.44
N MET A 190 -35.22 3.96 -37.27
CA MET A 190 -36.66 4.05 -37.00
C MET A 190 -37.17 5.50 -37.11
N GLN A 191 -36.39 6.50 -36.69
CA GLN A 191 -36.76 7.90 -36.83
C GLN A 191 -36.71 8.38 -38.29
N SER A 192 -35.78 7.87 -39.12
CA SER A 192 -35.81 8.07 -40.57
C SER A 192 -37.08 7.48 -41.18
N PHE A 193 -37.39 6.22 -40.89
CA PHE A 193 -38.60 5.58 -41.43
C PHE A 193 -39.90 6.27 -41.00
N ARG A 194 -39.95 6.89 -39.81
CA ARG A 194 -41.07 7.76 -39.42
C ARG A 194 -41.16 9.00 -40.31
N GLN A 195 -40.05 9.70 -40.52
CA GLN A 195 -40.01 10.86 -41.41
C GLN A 195 -40.40 10.49 -42.85
N ASP A 196 -39.98 9.33 -43.35
CA ASP A 196 -40.34 8.81 -44.67
C ASP A 196 -41.84 8.45 -44.78
N VAL A 197 -42.43 7.88 -43.72
CA VAL A 197 -43.88 7.65 -43.62
C VAL A 197 -44.63 8.98 -43.59
N ASP A 198 -44.21 9.96 -42.78
CA ASP A 198 -44.84 11.27 -42.71
C ASP A 198 -44.78 11.99 -44.08
N ASN A 199 -43.61 11.99 -44.73
CA ASN A 199 -43.41 12.49 -46.09
C ASN A 199 -44.35 11.81 -47.11
N ALA A 200 -44.49 10.48 -47.03
CA ALA A 200 -45.38 9.72 -47.89
C ALA A 200 -46.87 10.03 -47.62
N THR A 201 -47.28 10.27 -46.37
CA THR A 201 -48.66 10.68 -46.07
C THR A 201 -48.97 12.09 -46.58
N LEU A 202 -48.03 13.02 -46.50
CA LEU A 202 -48.17 14.36 -47.09
C LEU A 202 -48.33 14.28 -48.62
N ALA A 203 -47.46 13.53 -49.29
CA ALA A 203 -47.56 13.29 -50.73
C ALA A 203 -48.90 12.62 -51.12
N ARG A 204 -49.41 11.68 -50.29
CA ARG A 204 -50.72 11.06 -50.49
C ARG A 204 -51.86 12.08 -50.36
N LEU A 205 -51.83 12.92 -49.34
CA LEU A 205 -52.84 13.96 -49.09
C LEU A 205 -52.85 15.04 -50.18
N ASP A 206 -51.68 15.40 -50.72
CA ASP A 206 -51.59 16.36 -51.83
C ASP A 206 -52.13 15.77 -53.14
N LEU A 207 -51.91 14.47 -53.39
CA LEU A 207 -52.52 13.74 -54.51
C LEU A 207 -54.03 13.55 -54.32
N GLU A 208 -54.51 13.26 -53.11
CA GLU A 208 -55.94 13.19 -52.77
C GLU A 208 -56.64 14.53 -53.05
N ARG A 209 -56.11 15.64 -52.54
CA ARG A 209 -56.60 17.00 -52.86
C ARG A 209 -56.55 17.31 -54.35
N LYS A 210 -55.56 16.80 -55.10
CA LYS A 210 -55.51 17.00 -56.55
C LYS A 210 -56.54 16.17 -57.31
N ILE A 211 -56.85 14.96 -56.84
CA ILE A 211 -57.95 14.13 -57.37
C ILE A 211 -59.29 14.83 -57.10
N GLU A 212 -59.54 15.31 -55.88
CA GLU A 212 -60.75 16.08 -55.53
C GLU A 212 -60.92 17.31 -56.44
N SER A 213 -59.87 18.12 -56.58
CA SER A 213 -59.86 19.29 -57.49
C SER A 213 -60.16 18.93 -58.95
N LEU A 214 -59.69 17.77 -59.45
CA LEU A 214 -59.99 17.33 -60.82
C LEU A 214 -61.40 16.73 -60.94
N GLN A 215 -61.90 16.10 -59.88
CA GLN A 215 -63.25 15.56 -59.81
C GLN A 215 -64.28 16.70 -59.82
N ASP A 216 -64.03 17.78 -59.09
CA ASP A 216 -64.87 18.99 -59.09
C ASP A 216 -64.85 19.71 -60.44
N GLU A 217 -63.69 19.82 -61.09
CA GLU A 217 -63.59 20.36 -62.47
C GLU A 217 -64.42 19.51 -63.46
N ILE A 218 -64.32 18.18 -63.39
CA ILE A 218 -65.14 17.25 -64.20
C ILE A 218 -66.64 17.42 -63.90
N ASN A 219 -67.01 17.64 -62.63
CA ASN A 219 -68.40 17.86 -62.23
C ASN A 219 -68.93 19.24 -62.68
N PHE A 220 -68.08 20.27 -62.70
CA PHE A 220 -68.39 21.60 -63.22
C PHE A 220 -68.60 21.54 -64.74
N LEU A 221 -67.66 20.95 -65.49
CA LEU A 221 -67.75 20.80 -66.94
C LEU A 221 -68.98 19.98 -67.37
N LYS A 222 -69.38 18.96 -66.60
CA LYS A 222 -70.62 18.22 -66.84
C LYS A 222 -71.87 19.10 -66.66
N LYS A 223 -71.98 19.82 -65.53
CA LYS A 223 -73.11 20.73 -65.29
C LYS A 223 -73.22 21.80 -66.37
N LEU A 224 -72.10 22.40 -66.75
CA LEU A 224 -72.04 23.38 -67.82
C LEU A 224 -72.57 22.79 -69.14
N HIS A 225 -72.15 21.58 -69.49
CA HIS A 225 -72.63 20.91 -70.70
C HIS A 225 -74.12 20.51 -70.62
N ASP A 226 -74.59 20.03 -69.47
CA ASP A 226 -76.01 19.72 -69.24
C ASP A 226 -76.88 21.00 -69.33
N GLU A 227 -76.38 22.15 -68.85
CA GLU A 227 -77.00 23.47 -68.96
C GLU A 227 -76.99 24.00 -70.40
N GLU A 228 -75.87 23.91 -71.13
CA GLU A 228 -75.77 24.24 -72.58
C GLU A 228 -76.74 23.39 -73.42
N MET A 229 -76.85 22.09 -73.13
CA MET A 229 -77.78 21.18 -73.81
C MET A 229 -79.24 21.50 -73.49
N LEU A 230 -79.55 21.90 -72.25
CA LEU A 230 -80.87 22.42 -71.88
C LEU A 230 -81.19 23.76 -72.56
N GLU A 231 -80.23 24.68 -72.69
CA GLU A 231 -80.42 25.94 -73.41
C GLU A 231 -80.67 25.68 -74.90
N MET A 232 -79.87 24.83 -75.56
CA MET A 232 -80.13 24.44 -76.96
C MET A 232 -81.48 23.74 -77.13
N GLN A 233 -81.85 22.82 -76.23
CA GLN A 233 -83.15 22.13 -76.31
C GLN A 233 -84.32 23.08 -76.07
N THR A 234 -84.19 24.06 -75.18
CA THR A 234 -85.22 25.09 -74.97
C THR A 234 -85.26 26.14 -76.08
N GLN A 235 -84.14 26.50 -76.72
CA GLN A 235 -84.14 27.30 -77.95
C GLN A 235 -84.88 26.57 -79.07
N ILE A 236 -84.63 25.26 -79.27
CA ILE A 236 -85.34 24.44 -80.26
C ILE A 236 -86.85 24.38 -79.95
N GLN A 237 -87.23 24.19 -78.68
CA GLN A 237 -88.65 24.20 -78.29
C GLN A 237 -89.30 25.59 -78.46
N GLN A 238 -88.61 26.68 -78.13
CA GLN A 238 -89.11 28.04 -78.33
C GLN A 238 -89.28 28.37 -79.81
N GLN A 239 -88.32 27.99 -80.67
CA GLN A 239 -88.47 28.06 -82.13
C GLN A 239 -89.64 27.21 -82.67
N HIS A 240 -90.14 26.24 -81.89
CA HIS A 240 -91.29 25.41 -82.24
C HIS A 240 -92.61 25.83 -81.59
N HIS A 241 -92.58 26.68 -80.55
CA HIS A 241 -93.75 27.03 -79.72
C HIS A 241 -94.14 28.52 -79.77
N VAL A 242 -93.41 29.37 -80.51
CA VAL A 242 -93.83 30.76 -80.78
C VAL A 242 -94.87 30.81 -81.91
N GLN A 243 -96.03 30.21 -81.67
CA GLN A 243 -97.30 30.53 -82.33
C GLN A 243 -98.46 30.41 -81.34
N VAL A 244 -99.37 31.40 -81.40
CA VAL A 244 -100.68 31.47 -80.70
C VAL A 244 -100.63 31.85 -79.21
N ASP A 245 -100.74 33.15 -79.01
CA ASP A 245 -101.64 33.88 -78.09
C ASP A 245 -101.47 33.80 -76.56
N MET A 246 -101.08 34.96 -76.01
CA MET A 246 -101.51 35.39 -74.67
C MET A 246 -103.02 35.69 -74.68
N GLU A 247 -103.73 35.35 -73.61
CA GLU A 247 -104.95 36.09 -73.25
C GLU A 247 -104.90 36.59 -71.80
N MET A 248 -105.19 37.88 -71.60
CA MET A 248 -104.82 38.64 -70.41
C MET A 248 -106.02 38.97 -69.54
N VAL A 249 -106.31 38.13 -68.55
CA VAL A 249 -107.20 38.51 -67.43
C VAL A 249 -106.48 39.58 -66.60
N LYS A 250 -106.83 40.85 -66.80
CA LYS A 250 -106.22 42.00 -66.09
C LYS A 250 -106.36 41.86 -64.56
N PRO A 251 -105.25 41.71 -63.81
CA PRO A 251 -105.20 42.07 -62.40
C PRO A 251 -105.12 43.60 -62.29
N ASP A 252 -105.08 44.15 -61.06
CA ASP A 252 -104.54 45.51 -60.91
C ASP A 252 -103.03 45.49 -61.16
N LEU A 253 -102.67 45.70 -62.43
CA LEU A 253 -101.28 45.78 -62.89
C LEU A 253 -100.53 46.93 -62.20
N THR A 254 -101.23 47.98 -61.75
CA THR A 254 -100.61 49.14 -61.08
C THR A 254 -100.29 48.84 -59.62
N GLY A 255 -101.13 48.07 -58.94
CA GLY A 255 -100.84 47.43 -57.66
C GLY A 255 -99.67 46.46 -57.79
N ALA A 256 -99.81 45.45 -58.64
CA ALA A 256 -98.82 44.39 -58.82
C ALA A 256 -97.44 44.91 -59.24
N LEU A 257 -97.34 45.86 -60.18
CA LEU A 257 -96.05 46.46 -60.55
C LEU A 257 -95.42 47.29 -59.43
N ARG A 258 -96.23 47.92 -58.57
CA ARG A 258 -95.74 48.69 -57.41
C ARG A 258 -95.22 47.76 -56.33
N ASP A 259 -95.91 46.65 -56.07
CA ASP A 259 -95.50 45.64 -55.10
C ASP A 259 -94.27 44.86 -55.61
N VAL A 260 -94.22 44.48 -56.89
CA VAL A 260 -93.03 43.87 -57.51
C VAL A 260 -91.83 44.82 -57.45
N ARG A 261 -92.01 46.11 -57.75
CA ARG A 261 -90.95 47.11 -57.58
C ARG A 261 -90.50 47.20 -56.12
N LEU A 262 -91.43 47.26 -55.17
CA LEU A 262 -91.12 47.32 -53.74
C LEU A 262 -90.40 46.04 -53.25
N GLN A 263 -90.73 44.86 -53.79
CA GLN A 263 -90.02 43.62 -53.52
C GLN A 263 -88.58 43.65 -54.09
N TYR A 264 -88.39 44.13 -55.32
CA TYR A 264 -87.04 44.31 -55.88
C TYR A 264 -86.21 45.36 -55.12
N GLU A 265 -86.82 46.47 -54.69
CA GLU A 265 -86.17 47.54 -53.93
C GLU A 265 -85.76 47.05 -52.52
N ASN A 266 -86.62 46.27 -51.86
CA ASN A 266 -86.27 45.58 -50.61
C ASN A 266 -85.22 44.47 -50.81
N LEU A 267 -85.30 43.69 -51.88
CA LEU A 267 -84.35 42.62 -52.18
C LEU A 267 -82.95 43.17 -52.50
N ALA A 268 -82.86 44.25 -53.27
CA ALA A 268 -81.60 44.95 -53.53
C ALA A 268 -81.03 45.56 -52.25
N SER A 269 -81.87 46.18 -51.41
CA SER A 269 -81.45 46.74 -50.12
C SER A 269 -80.94 45.66 -49.16
N LYS A 270 -81.61 44.50 -49.10
CA LYS A 270 -81.16 43.33 -48.33
C LYS A 270 -79.85 42.77 -48.87
N ASN A 271 -79.77 42.52 -50.17
CA ASN A 271 -78.58 41.96 -50.81
C ASN A 271 -77.34 42.87 -50.61
N LEU A 272 -77.52 44.20 -50.66
CA LEU A 272 -76.47 45.16 -50.32
C LEU A 272 -76.04 45.05 -48.86
N HIS A 273 -76.98 45.03 -47.91
CA HIS A 273 -76.68 44.93 -46.48
C HIS A 273 -76.05 43.58 -46.09
N GLU A 274 -76.56 42.48 -46.64
CA GLU A 274 -76.02 41.12 -46.49
C GLU A 274 -74.61 41.02 -47.07
N SER A 275 -74.36 41.64 -48.23
CA SER A 275 -73.01 41.73 -48.82
C SER A 275 -72.07 42.56 -47.95
N GLU A 276 -72.50 43.74 -47.51
CA GLU A 276 -71.73 44.60 -46.62
C GLU A 276 -71.34 43.87 -45.32
N ASP A 277 -72.28 43.17 -44.68
CA ASP A 277 -72.05 42.49 -43.41
C ASP A 277 -71.23 41.20 -43.59
N TRP A 278 -71.36 40.53 -44.73
CA TRP A 278 -70.45 39.46 -45.14
C TRP A 278 -69.01 39.97 -45.31
N TYR A 279 -68.81 41.11 -45.98
CA TYR A 279 -67.49 41.74 -46.09
C TYR A 279 -66.96 42.19 -44.73
N LYS A 280 -67.76 42.87 -43.90
CA LYS A 280 -67.36 43.27 -42.53
C LYS A 280 -66.93 42.07 -41.69
N SER A 281 -67.69 40.98 -41.75
CA SER A 281 -67.37 39.71 -41.08
C SER A 281 -66.07 39.11 -41.60
N LYS A 282 -65.87 39.04 -42.92
CA LYS A 282 -64.61 38.53 -43.51
C LYS A 282 -63.39 39.41 -43.21
N PHE A 283 -63.55 40.73 -43.15
CA PHE A 283 -62.48 41.62 -42.69
C PHE A 283 -62.19 41.44 -41.19
N ALA A 284 -63.20 41.20 -40.36
CA ALA A 284 -63.02 40.87 -38.94
C ALA A 284 -62.29 39.53 -38.77
N ASP A 285 -62.73 38.46 -39.45
CA ASP A 285 -62.07 37.15 -39.47
C ASP A 285 -60.58 37.26 -39.83
N LEU A 286 -60.26 37.95 -40.92
CA LEU A 286 -58.88 38.14 -41.39
C LEU A 286 -58.04 38.98 -40.42
N THR A 287 -58.63 40.01 -39.81
CA THR A 287 -57.96 40.84 -38.81
C THR A 287 -57.68 40.05 -37.54
N GLU A 288 -58.62 39.24 -37.08
CA GLU A 288 -58.47 38.41 -35.89
C GLU A 288 -57.50 37.25 -36.11
N ALA A 289 -57.54 36.60 -37.28
CA ALA A 289 -56.55 35.60 -37.68
C ALA A 289 -55.13 36.19 -37.77
N SER A 290 -54.99 37.40 -38.33
CA SER A 290 -53.73 38.15 -38.34
C SER A 290 -53.24 38.47 -36.93
N ALA A 291 -54.14 38.91 -36.03
CA ALA A 291 -53.81 39.18 -34.64
C ALA A 291 -53.34 37.91 -33.89
N ARG A 292 -54.05 36.78 -34.04
CA ARG A 292 -53.63 35.48 -33.49
C ARG A 292 -52.26 35.04 -33.99
N ASN A 293 -52.00 35.19 -35.30
CA ASN A 293 -50.70 34.83 -35.89
C ASN A 293 -49.56 35.73 -35.35
N ASN A 294 -49.79 37.04 -35.24
CA ASN A 294 -48.82 37.96 -34.65
C ASN A 294 -48.53 37.66 -33.17
N GLU A 295 -49.56 37.28 -32.39
CA GLU A 295 -49.37 36.89 -30.99
C GLU A 295 -48.64 35.54 -30.86
N GLY A 296 -48.98 34.54 -31.68
CA GLY A 296 -48.24 33.27 -31.75
C GLY A 296 -46.75 33.49 -32.10
N LEU A 297 -46.47 34.36 -33.06
CA LEU A 297 -45.11 34.76 -33.42
C LEU A 297 -44.41 35.53 -32.28
N ARG A 298 -45.15 36.30 -31.46
CA ARG A 298 -44.62 37.00 -30.28
C ARG A 298 -44.25 36.01 -29.17
N VAL A 299 -45.11 35.03 -28.90
CA VAL A 299 -44.87 33.95 -27.92
C VAL A 299 -43.67 33.10 -28.33
N ALA A 300 -43.64 32.59 -29.57
CA ALA A 300 -42.51 31.80 -30.07
C ALA A 300 -41.17 32.57 -30.03
N LYS A 301 -41.18 33.89 -30.29
CA LYS A 301 -40.00 34.74 -30.14
C LYS A 301 -39.58 34.97 -28.68
N GLN A 302 -40.51 34.96 -27.73
CA GLN A 302 -40.20 35.04 -26.31
C GLN A 302 -39.58 33.72 -25.84
N GLU A 303 -40.22 32.59 -26.13
CA GLU A 303 -39.73 31.24 -25.81
C GLU A 303 -38.32 31.01 -26.38
N ALA A 304 -38.09 31.34 -27.65
CA ALA A 304 -36.76 31.24 -28.27
C ALA A 304 -35.69 32.13 -27.59
N ASN A 305 -36.07 33.26 -26.98
CA ASN A 305 -35.15 34.09 -26.20
C ASN A 305 -34.90 33.53 -24.80
N ASP A 306 -35.90 32.92 -24.17
CA ASP A 306 -35.72 32.31 -22.85
C ASP A 306 -34.96 30.99 -22.92
N TYR A 307 -35.16 30.16 -23.95
CA TYR A 307 -34.26 29.03 -24.25
C TYR A 307 -32.82 29.51 -24.53
N ARG A 308 -32.64 30.59 -25.30
CA ARG A 308 -31.30 31.18 -25.54
C ARG A 308 -30.63 31.66 -24.24
N ARG A 309 -31.41 32.23 -23.31
CA ARG A 309 -30.93 32.61 -21.96
C ARG A 309 -30.59 31.40 -21.11
N GLN A 310 -31.39 30.33 -21.16
CA GLN A 310 -31.13 29.08 -20.45
C GLN A 310 -29.83 28.43 -20.93
N VAL A 311 -29.61 28.34 -22.25
CA VAL A 311 -28.35 27.86 -22.85
C VAL A 311 -27.17 28.72 -22.40
N GLN A 312 -27.29 30.05 -22.40
CA GLN A 312 -26.24 30.94 -21.90
C GLN A 312 -25.95 30.72 -20.40
N SER A 313 -26.98 30.53 -19.56
CA SER A 313 -26.83 30.25 -18.14
C SER A 313 -26.10 28.92 -17.90
N LEU A 314 -26.52 27.85 -18.59
CA LEU A 314 -25.90 26.52 -18.49
C LEU A 314 -24.46 26.50 -19.02
N THR A 315 -24.16 27.29 -20.05
CA THR A 315 -22.78 27.45 -20.56
C THR A 315 -21.89 28.08 -19.50
N CYS A 316 -22.33 29.18 -18.88
CA CYS A 316 -21.60 29.83 -17.79
C CYS A 316 -21.43 28.91 -16.56
N GLU A 317 -22.44 28.11 -16.22
CA GLU A 317 -22.36 27.11 -15.14
C GLU A 317 -21.31 26.04 -15.46
N VAL A 318 -21.37 25.43 -16.64
CA VAL A 318 -20.40 24.45 -17.14
C VAL A 318 -18.97 25.01 -17.14
N ASP A 319 -18.76 26.22 -17.64
CA ASP A 319 -17.42 26.83 -17.68
C ASP A 319 -16.91 27.21 -16.28
N SER A 320 -17.80 27.58 -15.35
CA SER A 320 -17.41 27.79 -13.93
C SER A 320 -17.04 26.47 -13.24
N LEU A 321 -17.75 25.37 -13.54
CA LEU A 321 -17.44 24.03 -13.02
C LEU A 321 -16.12 23.49 -13.58
N LYS A 322 -15.82 23.73 -14.87
CA LYS A 322 -14.50 23.43 -15.46
C LYS A 322 -13.38 24.17 -14.72
N GLY A 323 -13.53 25.48 -14.49
CA GLY A 323 -12.53 26.29 -13.79
C GLY A 323 -12.32 25.85 -12.33
N ILE A 324 -13.39 25.41 -11.65
CA ILE A 324 -13.29 24.80 -10.32
C ILE A 324 -12.52 23.47 -10.42
N ASN A 325 -12.84 22.61 -11.39
CA ASN A 325 -12.18 21.31 -11.57
C ASN A 325 -10.68 21.47 -11.87
N GLU A 326 -10.30 22.33 -12.82
CA GLU A 326 -8.89 22.66 -13.11
C GLU A 326 -8.15 23.15 -11.85
N SER A 327 -8.82 23.97 -11.02
CA SER A 327 -8.22 24.45 -9.76
C SER A 327 -8.04 23.34 -8.70
N LEU A 328 -8.86 22.29 -8.73
CA LEU A 328 -8.77 21.14 -7.83
C LEU A 328 -7.72 20.13 -8.32
N GLU A 329 -7.69 19.84 -9.63
CA GLU A 329 -6.65 19.04 -10.28
C GLU A 329 -5.26 19.64 -10.04
N ARG A 330 -5.15 20.98 -10.13
CA ARG A 330 -3.92 21.70 -9.80
C ARG A 330 -3.54 21.55 -8.32
N GLN A 331 -4.49 21.70 -7.40
CA GLN A 331 -4.24 21.51 -5.96
C GLN A 331 -3.84 20.06 -5.63
N MET A 332 -4.39 19.06 -6.32
CA MET A 332 -3.95 17.67 -6.19
C MET A 332 -2.51 17.50 -6.68
N SER A 333 -2.18 17.98 -7.89
CA SER A 333 -0.81 17.90 -8.42
C SER A 333 0.21 18.63 -7.55
N GLU A 334 -0.15 19.80 -6.99
CA GLU A 334 0.70 20.55 -6.06
C GLU A 334 0.90 19.77 -4.75
N LEU A 335 -0.13 19.09 -4.21
CA LEU A 335 0.01 18.24 -3.04
C LEU A 335 0.85 16.98 -3.30
N GLU A 336 0.66 16.33 -4.45
CA GLU A 336 1.43 15.15 -4.88
C GLU A 336 2.92 15.49 -5.08
N GLU A 337 3.24 16.65 -5.68
CA GLU A 337 4.62 17.16 -5.78
C GLU A 337 5.22 17.43 -4.39
N ASN A 338 4.48 18.11 -3.49
CA ASN A 338 4.95 18.37 -2.12
C ASN A 338 5.20 17.07 -1.32
N PHE A 339 4.32 16.07 -1.41
CA PHE A 339 4.54 14.77 -0.77
C PHE A 339 5.70 13.99 -1.41
N SER A 340 5.90 14.10 -2.73
CA SER A 340 7.05 13.50 -3.41
C SER A 340 8.37 14.10 -2.92
N LEU A 341 8.42 15.43 -2.77
CA LEU A 341 9.57 16.15 -2.22
C LEU A 341 9.82 15.81 -0.73
N GLU A 342 8.76 15.73 0.09
CA GLU A 342 8.89 15.36 1.51
C GLU A 342 9.39 13.91 1.66
N ASN A 343 8.84 12.97 0.88
CA ASN A 343 9.28 11.58 0.84
C ASN A 343 10.72 11.43 0.33
N GLY A 344 11.13 12.24 -0.65
CA GLY A 344 12.53 12.34 -1.09
C GLY A 344 13.45 12.78 0.05
N GLY A 345 13.07 13.83 0.80
CA GLY A 345 13.82 14.27 1.98
C GLY A 345 13.90 13.22 3.10
N TYR A 346 12.85 12.43 3.31
CA TYR A 346 12.92 11.28 4.23
C TYR A 346 13.86 10.19 3.69
N GLN A 347 13.83 9.86 2.41
CA GLN A 347 14.74 8.88 1.80
C GLN A 347 16.20 9.33 1.88
N ASP A 348 16.49 10.61 1.63
CA ASP A 348 17.83 11.21 1.76
C ASP A 348 18.34 11.13 3.20
N THR A 349 17.49 11.40 4.19
CA THR A 349 17.88 11.31 5.62
C THR A 349 18.04 9.87 6.10
N VAL A 350 17.29 8.91 5.55
CA VAL A 350 17.56 7.47 5.76
C VAL A 350 18.92 7.10 5.17
N GLY A 351 19.21 7.48 3.92
CA GLY A 351 20.49 7.19 3.27
C GLY A 351 21.71 7.74 4.03
N HIS A 352 21.63 8.97 4.55
CA HIS A 352 22.70 9.53 5.40
C HIS A 352 22.89 8.73 6.70
N LEU A 353 21.80 8.26 7.33
CA LEU A 353 21.89 7.44 8.55
C LEU A 353 22.45 6.03 8.26
N GLU A 354 22.13 5.46 7.10
CA GLU A 354 22.70 4.19 6.63
C GLU A 354 24.19 4.33 6.32
N GLU A 355 24.62 5.43 5.69
CA GLU A 355 26.03 5.75 5.46
C GLU A 355 26.80 5.96 6.77
N ASP A 356 26.26 6.74 7.72
CA ASP A 356 26.83 6.88 9.07
C ASP A 356 26.97 5.52 9.78
N ILE A 357 25.96 4.65 9.68
CA ILE A 357 26.01 3.29 10.24
C ILE A 357 27.10 2.44 9.55
N HIS A 358 27.29 2.57 8.24
CA HIS A 358 28.35 1.88 7.51
C HIS A 358 29.74 2.38 7.92
N ASN A 359 29.94 3.71 7.94
CA ASN A 359 31.19 4.33 8.39
C ASN A 359 31.56 3.90 9.83
N MET A 360 30.58 3.80 10.73
CA MET A 360 30.80 3.34 12.11
C MET A 360 31.03 1.82 12.22
N LYS A 361 30.48 0.99 11.31
CA LYS A 361 30.84 -0.44 11.20
C LYS A 361 32.30 -0.58 10.77
N ASP A 362 32.72 0.18 9.77
CA ASP A 362 34.06 0.10 9.19
C ASP A 362 35.14 0.62 10.16
N GLU A 363 34.90 1.71 10.87
CA GLU A 363 35.80 2.22 11.92
C GLU A 363 35.92 1.22 13.09
N MET A 364 34.82 0.57 13.48
CA MET A 364 34.85 -0.52 14.46
C MET A 364 35.67 -1.72 13.98
N ALA A 365 35.55 -2.10 12.70
CA ALA A 365 36.36 -3.16 12.10
C ALA A 365 37.85 -2.77 12.00
N ARG A 366 38.15 -1.49 11.71
CA ARG A 366 39.49 -0.92 11.71
C ARG A 366 40.13 -1.03 13.09
N HIS A 367 39.43 -0.59 14.15
CA HIS A 367 39.88 -0.73 15.53
C HIS A 367 40.09 -2.19 15.96
N LEU A 368 39.18 -3.11 15.59
CA LEU A 368 39.35 -4.53 15.91
C LEU A 368 40.65 -5.11 15.30
N ARG A 369 41.03 -4.67 14.10
CA ARG A 369 42.32 -5.01 13.48
C ARG A 369 43.49 -4.41 14.26
N GLU A 370 43.44 -3.13 14.60
CA GLU A 370 44.47 -2.46 15.43
C GLU A 370 44.68 -3.15 16.80
N TYR A 371 43.59 -3.59 17.45
CA TYR A 371 43.68 -4.36 18.70
C TYR A 371 44.31 -5.74 18.51
N GLN A 372 44.01 -6.43 17.41
CA GLN A 372 44.63 -7.72 17.11
C GLN A 372 46.13 -7.56 16.80
N ASP A 373 46.52 -6.54 16.06
CA ASP A 373 47.94 -6.25 15.77
C ASP A 373 48.71 -5.85 17.04
N LEU A 374 48.11 -5.05 17.92
CA LEU A 374 48.69 -4.74 19.23
C LEU A 374 48.81 -5.98 20.13
N LEU A 375 47.84 -6.89 20.09
CA LEU A 375 47.91 -8.19 20.78
C LEU A 375 49.03 -9.07 20.23
N ASN A 376 49.21 -9.11 18.90
CA ASN A 376 50.29 -9.83 18.24
C ASN A 376 51.66 -9.30 18.69
N VAL A 377 51.84 -7.96 18.72
CA VAL A 377 53.06 -7.31 19.25
C VAL A 377 53.27 -7.63 20.74
N LYS A 378 52.20 -7.60 21.55
CA LYS A 378 52.28 -7.95 22.98
C LYS A 378 52.73 -9.40 23.18
N MET A 379 52.24 -10.33 22.36
CA MET A 379 52.67 -11.73 22.41
C MET A 379 54.13 -11.91 21.98
N ALA A 380 54.61 -11.16 20.98
CA ALA A 380 56.03 -11.14 20.63
C ALA A 380 56.90 -10.63 21.81
N LEU A 381 56.48 -9.56 22.48
CA LEU A 381 57.17 -9.03 23.66
C LEU A 381 57.14 -9.99 24.86
N ASP A 382 56.05 -10.74 25.09
CA ASP A 382 56.02 -11.81 26.11
C ASP A 382 57.08 -12.89 25.81
N ILE A 383 57.22 -13.29 24.54
CA ILE A 383 58.20 -14.27 24.08
C ILE A 383 59.63 -13.72 24.26
N GLU A 384 59.89 -12.47 23.87
CA GLU A 384 61.16 -11.80 24.10
C GLU A 384 61.51 -11.78 25.60
N ILE A 385 60.60 -11.34 26.47
CA ILE A 385 60.78 -11.32 27.93
C ILE A 385 61.07 -12.73 28.47
N ALA A 386 60.41 -13.77 27.95
CA ALA A 386 60.70 -15.15 28.32
C ALA A 386 62.11 -15.60 27.87
N THR A 387 62.57 -15.19 26.67
CA THR A 387 63.94 -15.48 26.23
C THR A 387 65.00 -14.71 27.02
N TYR A 388 64.76 -13.43 27.36
CA TYR A 388 65.67 -12.64 28.19
C TYR A 388 65.77 -13.21 29.61
N ARG A 389 64.66 -13.63 30.23
CA ARG A 389 64.67 -14.33 31.53
C ARG A 389 65.52 -15.60 31.48
N LYS A 390 65.31 -16.44 30.47
CA LYS A 390 66.07 -17.68 30.26
C LYS A 390 67.57 -17.44 30.01
N LEU A 391 67.94 -16.32 29.40
CA LEU A 391 69.34 -15.89 29.24
C LEU A 391 69.94 -15.38 30.56
N LEU A 392 69.17 -14.64 31.37
CA LEU A 392 69.57 -14.16 32.69
C LEU A 392 69.74 -15.31 33.69
N GLU A 393 68.85 -16.30 33.69
CA GLU A 393 69.01 -17.56 34.43
C GLU A 393 70.33 -18.25 34.04
N GLY A 394 70.66 -18.27 32.73
CA GLY A 394 71.93 -18.79 32.21
C GLY A 394 73.18 -17.98 32.57
N GLU A 395 73.05 -16.71 32.97
CA GLU A 395 74.13 -15.86 33.51
C GLU A 395 74.26 -16.03 35.04
N GLU A 396 73.14 -16.17 35.76
CA GLU A 396 73.15 -16.47 37.20
C GLU A 396 73.79 -17.85 37.48
N ASN A 397 73.60 -18.81 36.57
CA ASN A 397 74.35 -20.07 36.51
C ASN A 397 75.86 -19.95 36.19
N ARG A 398 76.38 -18.75 35.89
CA ARG A 398 77.83 -18.46 35.79
C ARG A 398 78.37 -17.70 36.99
N ILE A 399 77.55 -16.84 37.61
CA ILE A 399 77.94 -16.09 38.82
C ILE A 399 77.81 -16.96 40.09
N THR A 400 77.00 -18.02 40.05
CA THR A 400 76.97 -19.10 41.06
C THR A 400 77.43 -20.43 40.46
N PRO A 401 78.39 -21.16 41.09
CA PRO A 401 78.93 -22.38 40.50
C PRO A 401 78.06 -23.62 40.77
N MET A 402 77.44 -24.16 39.70
CA MET A 402 76.98 -25.56 39.52
C MET A 402 75.75 -26.05 40.34
N PRO A 403 75.04 -27.10 39.87
CA PRO A 403 74.53 -27.33 38.50
C PRO A 403 73.04 -27.79 38.50
N ASN A 404 72.29 -27.77 37.40
CA ASN A 404 72.35 -28.76 36.33
C ASN A 404 71.47 -28.38 35.14
N PHE A 405 71.95 -28.65 33.92
CA PHE A 405 71.12 -28.66 32.71
C PHE A 405 70.64 -30.09 32.41
N SER A 406 69.44 -30.22 31.85
CA SER A 406 69.05 -31.37 31.03
C SER A 406 68.04 -30.91 29.98
N SER A 407 68.46 -30.97 28.72
CA SER A 407 67.82 -30.33 27.59
C SER A 407 67.00 -31.31 26.74
N LEU A 408 66.02 -30.76 26.02
CA LEU A 408 65.42 -31.33 24.80
C LEU A 408 64.69 -32.68 24.96
N ASN A 409 63.35 -32.61 24.90
CA ASN A 409 62.58 -33.56 24.10
C ASN A 409 61.65 -32.77 23.17
N LEU A 410 62.16 -32.47 21.97
CA LEU A 410 61.35 -31.99 20.86
C LEU A 410 60.51 -33.18 20.37
N ARG A 411 59.28 -33.32 20.88
CA ARG A 411 58.30 -34.22 20.28
C ARG A 411 57.33 -33.42 19.43
N GLU A 412 57.68 -33.38 18.15
CA GLU A 412 56.80 -33.06 17.04
C GLU A 412 55.48 -33.85 17.16
N THR A 413 54.37 -33.13 17.30
CA THR A 413 53.00 -33.64 17.10
C THR A 413 52.33 -32.72 16.11
N ILE A 414 52.36 -33.13 14.85
CA ILE A 414 51.58 -32.56 13.75
C ILE A 414 50.14 -33.07 13.91
N MET A 415 49.13 -32.22 13.73
CA MET A 415 47.73 -32.50 14.08
C MET A 415 47.28 -31.56 15.24
N ASP A 416 46.11 -30.94 15.39
CA ASP A 416 44.92 -30.72 14.55
C ASP A 416 44.58 -29.22 14.60
N SER A 417 44.81 -28.48 13.50
CA SER A 417 44.40 -27.08 13.38
C SER A 417 42.90 -26.99 13.08
N GLN A 418 42.06 -27.30 14.07
CA GLN A 418 40.62 -27.03 13.97
C GLN A 418 40.34 -25.54 14.11
N THR A 419 40.38 -24.85 12.97
CA THR A 419 39.71 -23.56 12.78
C THR A 419 38.22 -23.71 13.09
N ASN A 420 37.75 -23.07 14.16
CA ASN A 420 36.34 -22.77 14.33
C ASN A 420 36.17 -21.25 14.27
N PHE A 421 35.19 -20.83 13.48
CA PHE A 421 35.05 -19.46 13.01
C PHE A 421 34.38 -18.54 14.04
N GLU A 422 34.70 -17.25 13.93
CA GLU A 422 33.74 -16.14 13.92
C GLU A 422 32.56 -16.22 14.90
N ALA A 423 32.71 -15.58 16.07
CA ALA A 423 31.59 -15.34 16.98
C ALA A 423 30.76 -14.14 16.51
N THR A 424 29.92 -14.33 15.48
CA THR A 424 29.02 -13.30 14.93
C THR A 424 28.15 -12.69 16.02
N LYS A 425 28.29 -11.36 16.22
CA LYS A 425 27.47 -10.62 17.20
C LYS A 425 26.13 -10.26 16.59
N ILE A 426 25.16 -11.17 16.72
CA ILE A 426 23.75 -10.95 16.38
C ILE A 426 23.29 -9.58 16.89
N LYS A 427 22.80 -8.72 15.99
CA LYS A 427 22.16 -7.45 16.31
C LYS A 427 20.65 -7.63 16.24
N LYS A 428 19.94 -7.30 17.31
CA LYS A 428 18.47 -7.26 17.29
C LYS A 428 17.99 -6.02 16.56
N VAL A 429 17.17 -6.23 15.53
CA VAL A 429 16.43 -5.17 14.85
C VAL A 429 15.01 -5.14 15.43
N LEU A 430 14.57 -3.98 15.90
CA LEU A 430 13.22 -3.80 16.44
C LEU A 430 12.33 -3.18 15.37
N ILE A 431 11.52 -3.99 14.72
CA ILE A 431 10.56 -3.51 13.71
C ILE A 431 9.26 -3.14 14.41
N LYS A 432 8.78 -1.92 14.18
CA LYS A 432 7.55 -1.38 14.76
C LYS A 432 6.55 -1.07 13.65
N THR A 433 5.56 -1.94 13.49
CA THR A 433 4.51 -1.79 12.49
C THR A 433 3.34 -1.03 13.10
N ILE A 434 2.95 0.07 12.46
CA ILE A 434 1.92 0.99 12.93
C ILE A 434 0.82 1.04 11.88
N GLU A 435 -0.35 0.50 12.17
CA GLU A 435 -1.51 0.60 11.27
C GLU A 435 -2.26 1.90 11.57
N THR A 436 -2.35 2.77 10.56
CA THR A 436 -3.13 4.01 10.63
C THR A 436 -4.35 3.93 9.73
N LYS A 437 -5.47 4.47 10.21
CA LYS A 437 -6.66 4.73 9.41
C LYS A 437 -7.19 6.12 9.73
N ASP A 438 -7.53 6.88 8.70
CA ASP A 438 -8.04 8.26 8.80
C ASP A 438 -7.14 9.18 9.67
N GLY A 439 -5.82 8.94 9.64
CA GLY A 439 -4.81 9.69 10.39
C GLY A 439 -4.67 9.32 11.88
N GLN A 440 -5.39 8.31 12.39
CA GLN A 440 -5.20 7.78 13.74
C GLN A 440 -4.56 6.40 13.73
N VAL A 441 -3.63 6.17 14.66
CA VAL A 441 -3.05 4.84 14.92
C VAL A 441 -4.13 3.98 15.56
N ILE A 442 -4.51 2.91 14.86
CA ILE A 442 -5.53 1.94 15.31
C ILE A 442 -4.92 0.66 15.87
N ASN A 443 -3.67 0.36 15.50
CA ASN A 443 -2.91 -0.78 15.99
C ASN A 443 -1.41 -0.47 15.96
N GLU A 444 -0.66 -0.96 16.96
CA GLU A 444 0.78 -0.80 17.05
C GLU A 444 1.42 -2.09 17.58
N SER A 445 2.25 -2.72 16.75
CA SER A 445 2.95 -3.96 17.09
C SER A 445 4.46 -3.79 17.00
N THR A 446 5.17 -4.22 18.03
CA THR A 446 6.64 -4.27 18.05
C THR A 446 7.09 -5.72 17.99
N GLN A 447 7.77 -6.09 16.90
CA GLN A 447 8.35 -7.42 16.75
C GLN A 447 9.87 -7.32 16.77
N ASN A 448 10.49 -8.10 17.64
CA ASN A 448 11.95 -8.26 17.64
C ASN A 448 12.33 -9.19 16.50
N HIS A 449 13.21 -8.77 15.61
CA HIS A 449 13.85 -9.61 14.62
C HIS A 449 15.30 -9.88 15.06
N ASP A 450 15.62 -11.17 15.25
CA ASP A 450 16.98 -11.65 15.42
C ASP A 450 17.49 -12.09 14.04
N GLU A 451 18.19 -11.21 13.35
CA GLU A 451 18.85 -11.56 12.08
C GLU A 451 20.04 -12.49 12.36
N MET A 452 20.05 -13.67 11.72
CA MET A 452 21.20 -14.56 11.69
C MET A 452 21.95 -14.37 10.36
N GLU A 453 23.17 -13.85 10.45
CA GLU A 453 24.27 -14.06 9.47
C GLU A 453 25.02 -15.35 9.82
#